data_AF-A0A5B0PRS7-F1
#
_entry.id   AF-A0A5B0PRS7-F1
#
_cell.length_a   1.000
_cell.length_b   1.000
_cell.length_c   1.000
_cell.angle_alpha   90.00
_cell.angle_beta   90.00
_cell.angle_gamma   90.00
#
_symmetry.space_group_name_H-M   'P 1'
#
loop_
_entity.id
_entity.type
_entity.pdbx_description
1 polymer ?
#
loop_
_entity_poly.entity_id
_entity_poly.type
_entity_poly.pdbx_seq_one_letter_code
_entity_poly.pdbx_strand_id
1 'polypeptide(L)'
;MAKRPRTKTAVGNSSSKHGVKDMINRAIIDRRYEVLESGHEPTEPERKFLEMVNKIDQFDPGELFNPYFEAPGFDGCRDTPVEILHVFLLGVVKYLVRDFMRRLSAKDKLNVKARYQTFNIDALNIPSIQASYLTNHYSNFIGKDFRIVVQAAPFVLFEYMDDAERTLWTALCQLAPLVFQTHIEDMAVFQVKLAYHVRKFLYLLVKGTAQWVNKPKIHMLLQLMESTGRFGSASLFATEKFEGYNSNLRNASVHSNLHSPGKDIGVTFANYRVLWHILLGGFFLDKRQGRYSSAGPCVTEIFSQSATVQKLMGFNSALLDESDQQYPNIRKWKVLPAQKAPIPPELQEHLQDYTVSQITEVSN
;
A
#
# COMPACT_ATOMS: atom_id res chain seq x y z
N MET A 1 35.70 0.24 32.75
CA MET A 1 35.42 -1.10 32.18
C MET A 1 34.42 -0.94 31.06
N ALA A 2 34.80 -1.22 29.81
CA ALA A 2 33.86 -1.21 28.68
C ALA A 2 32.75 -2.24 28.96
N LYS A 3 31.49 -1.80 29.00
CA LYS A 3 30.35 -2.70 29.18
C LYS A 3 30.40 -3.74 28.07
N ARG A 4 30.46 -5.04 28.40
CA ARG A 4 30.31 -6.09 27.39
C ARG A 4 29.01 -5.83 26.62
N PRO A 5 29.05 -5.78 25.28
CA PRO A 5 27.83 -5.58 24.50
C PRO A 5 26.83 -6.69 24.83
N ARG A 6 25.54 -6.32 24.92
CA ARG A 6 24.46 -7.29 25.05
C ARG A 6 24.49 -8.24 23.84
N THR A 7 23.84 -9.39 23.91
CA THR A 7 23.73 -10.29 22.74
C THR A 7 22.73 -9.72 21.72
N LYS A 8 22.90 -10.05 20.44
CA LYS A 8 21.95 -9.67 19.36
C LYS A 8 20.50 -10.05 19.70
N THR A 9 20.31 -11.23 20.30
CA THR A 9 19.02 -11.71 20.80
C THR A 9 18.45 -10.83 21.91
N ALA A 10 19.26 -10.43 22.89
CA ALA A 10 18.80 -9.56 23.97
C ALA A 10 18.38 -8.16 23.46
N VAL A 11 19.08 -7.62 22.45
CA VAL A 11 18.69 -6.37 21.79
C VAL A 11 17.39 -6.53 21.00
N GLY A 12 17.20 -7.65 20.28
CA GLY A 12 15.94 -7.97 19.61
C GLY A 12 14.75 -8.09 20.56
N ASN A 13 14.93 -8.76 21.70
CA ASN A 13 13.90 -8.88 22.73
C ASN A 13 13.56 -7.52 23.36
N SER A 14 14.56 -6.67 23.61
CA SER A 14 14.34 -5.32 24.11
C SER A 14 13.55 -4.47 23.12
N SER A 15 13.88 -4.53 21.83
CA SER A 15 13.16 -3.80 20.77
C SER A 15 11.67 -4.20 20.75
N SER A 16 11.41 -5.51 20.85
CA SER A 16 10.05 -6.05 20.89
C SER A 16 9.28 -5.64 22.15
N LYS A 17 9.94 -5.63 23.32
CA LYS A 17 9.34 -5.23 24.59
C LYS A 17 8.91 -3.76 24.60
N HIS A 18 9.71 -2.87 24.02
CA HIS A 18 9.43 -1.43 24.00
C HIS A 18 8.63 -1.00 22.76
N GLY A 19 8.37 -1.91 21.81
CA GLY A 19 7.63 -1.61 20.58
C GLY A 19 8.39 -0.72 19.58
N VAL A 20 9.69 -0.49 19.77
CA VAL A 20 10.50 0.38 18.90
C VAL A 20 11.19 -0.48 17.84
N LYS A 21 10.85 -0.22 16.57
CA LYS A 21 11.46 -0.87 15.39
C LYS A 21 12.03 0.19 14.44
N ASP A 22 13.15 0.77 14.86
CA ASP A 22 13.90 1.70 14.02
C ASP A 22 14.84 0.95 13.06
N MET A 23 14.49 0.94 11.78
CA MET A 23 15.22 0.20 10.75
C MET A 23 16.60 0.79 10.45
N ILE A 24 16.80 2.10 10.67
CA ILE A 24 18.08 2.77 10.41
C ILE A 24 19.09 2.31 11.46
N ASN A 25 18.76 2.50 12.74
CA ASN A 25 19.61 2.04 13.84
C ASN A 25 19.79 0.53 13.82
N ARG A 26 18.75 -0.22 13.43
CA ARG A 26 18.83 -1.68 13.32
C ARG A 26 19.92 -2.12 12.35
N ALA A 27 20.07 -1.46 11.20
CA ALA A 27 21.12 -1.79 10.23
C ALA A 27 22.53 -1.59 10.81
N ILE A 28 22.75 -0.50 11.55
CA ILE A 28 24.03 -0.22 12.23
C ILE A 28 24.31 -1.27 13.30
N ILE A 29 23.31 -1.60 14.11
CA ILE A 29 23.40 -2.62 15.17
C ILE A 29 23.71 -3.99 14.57
N ASP A 30 22.97 -4.40 13.53
CA ASP A 30 23.14 -5.70 12.90
C ASP A 30 24.53 -5.80 12.24
N ARG A 31 25.00 -4.74 11.55
CA ARG A 31 26.37 -4.69 11.00
C ARG A 31 27.44 -4.79 12.09
N ARG A 32 27.23 -4.13 13.24
CA ARG A 32 28.15 -4.24 14.38
C ARG A 32 28.22 -5.67 14.92
N TYR A 33 27.09 -6.36 15.06
CA TYR A 33 27.11 -7.77 15.47
C TYR A 33 27.75 -8.68 14.42
N GLU A 34 27.48 -8.46 13.14
CA GLU A 34 28.12 -9.22 12.05
C GLU A 34 29.64 -9.17 12.14
N VAL A 35 30.23 -8.00 12.39
CA VAL A 35 31.68 -7.85 12.53
C VAL A 35 32.20 -8.48 13.84
N LEU A 36 31.49 -8.32 14.95
CA LEU A 36 31.94 -8.84 16.25
C LEU A 36 31.79 -10.36 16.37
N GLU A 37 30.83 -10.95 15.65
CA GLU A 37 30.51 -12.39 15.68
C GLU A 37 31.12 -13.15 14.48
N SER A 38 31.85 -12.49 13.58
CA SER A 38 32.41 -13.11 12.37
C SER A 38 33.54 -14.11 12.62
N GLY A 39 34.18 -14.04 13.79
CA GLY A 39 35.28 -14.94 14.19
C GLY A 39 36.61 -14.71 13.46
N HIS A 40 36.67 -13.79 12.49
CA HIS A 40 37.91 -13.35 11.87
C HIS A 40 38.40 -12.04 12.47
N GLU A 41 39.68 -11.70 12.29
CA GLU A 41 40.13 -10.35 12.64
C GLU A 41 39.43 -9.30 11.77
N PRO A 42 38.90 -8.21 12.35
CA PRO A 42 38.22 -7.18 11.60
C PRO A 42 39.14 -6.58 10.52
N THR A 43 38.61 -6.48 9.30
CA THR A 43 39.29 -5.78 8.21
C THR A 43 39.46 -4.29 8.54
N GLU A 44 40.36 -3.58 7.85
CA GLU A 44 40.56 -2.14 8.03
C GLU A 44 39.23 -1.32 7.97
N PRO A 45 38.34 -1.52 6.98
CA PRO A 45 37.04 -0.84 6.95
C PRO A 45 36.15 -1.15 8.15
N GLU A 46 36.16 -2.39 8.62
CA GLU A 46 35.35 -2.84 9.76
C GLU A 46 35.87 -2.27 11.07
N ARG A 47 37.19 -2.19 11.23
CA ARG A 47 37.81 -1.54 12.38
C ARG A 47 37.45 -0.06 12.42
N LYS A 48 37.58 0.66 11.31
CA LYS A 48 37.16 2.07 11.19
C LYS A 48 35.68 2.25 11.51
N PHE A 49 34.81 1.36 11.05
CA PHE A 49 33.39 1.38 11.37
C PHE A 49 33.15 1.21 12.88
N LEU A 50 33.78 0.21 13.52
CA LEU A 50 33.64 -0.02 14.96
C LEU A 50 34.18 1.14 15.80
N GLU A 51 35.34 1.69 15.42
CA GLU A 51 35.94 2.87 16.06
C GLU A 51 35.03 4.09 15.95
N MET A 52 34.46 4.35 14.76
CA MET A 52 33.51 5.42 14.54
C MET A 52 32.28 5.27 15.45
N VAL A 53 31.63 4.09 15.45
CA VAL A 53 30.44 3.84 16.28
C VAL A 53 30.75 4.00 17.77
N ASN A 54 31.89 3.47 18.25
CA ASN A 54 32.29 3.60 19.65
C ASN A 54 32.61 5.05 20.04
N LYS A 55 33.23 5.82 19.12
CA LYS A 55 33.51 7.24 19.34
C LYS A 55 32.21 8.03 19.47
N ILE A 56 31.24 7.79 18.59
CA ILE A 56 29.94 8.45 18.67
C ILE A 56 29.23 8.06 19.98
N ASP A 57 29.16 6.77 20.34
CA ASP A 57 28.55 6.31 21.61
C ASP A 57 29.18 6.98 22.86
N GLN A 58 30.49 7.27 22.81
CA GLN A 58 31.22 7.89 23.92
C GLN A 58 31.03 9.40 24.01
N PHE A 59 31.05 10.11 22.88
CA PHE A 59 31.13 11.58 22.86
C PHE A 59 29.83 12.27 22.47
N ASP A 60 29.02 11.65 21.60
CA ASP A 60 27.73 12.16 21.17
C ASP A 60 26.75 11.00 20.85
N PRO A 61 26.21 10.32 21.86
CA PRO A 61 25.30 9.21 21.64
C PRO A 61 24.00 9.63 20.93
N GLY A 62 23.69 10.94 20.87
CA GLY A 62 22.56 11.50 20.12
C GLY A 62 22.64 11.17 18.63
N GLU A 63 23.83 11.31 18.03
CA GLU A 63 24.07 11.01 16.60
C GLU A 63 23.85 9.54 16.22
N LEU A 64 23.86 8.62 17.19
CA LEU A 64 23.51 7.22 16.91
C LEU A 64 22.01 7.01 16.76
N PHE A 65 21.17 7.94 17.22
CA PHE A 65 19.73 7.82 17.08
C PHE A 65 19.24 8.33 15.73
N ASN A 66 18.18 7.71 15.23
CA ASN A 66 17.56 8.12 14.00
C ASN A 66 17.05 9.57 14.12
N PRO A 67 17.59 10.53 13.34
CA PRO A 67 17.28 11.95 13.46
C PRO A 67 15.83 12.27 13.10
N TYR A 68 15.11 11.37 12.42
CA TYR A 68 13.68 11.57 12.16
C TYR A 68 12.87 11.67 13.45
N PHE A 69 13.30 11.05 14.56
CA PHE A 69 12.58 11.16 15.83
C PHE A 69 12.66 12.55 16.48
N GLU A 70 13.64 13.36 16.07
CA GLU A 70 13.80 14.75 16.52
C GLU A 70 13.35 15.76 15.46
N ALA A 71 12.91 15.28 14.30
CA ALA A 71 12.46 16.16 13.21
C ALA A 71 11.24 16.99 13.68
N PRO A 72 11.31 18.34 13.61
CA PRO A 72 10.21 19.19 14.02
C PRO A 72 8.93 18.83 13.24
N GLY A 73 7.85 18.57 13.97
CA GLY A 73 6.55 18.23 13.40
C GLY A 73 6.33 16.75 13.08
N PHE A 74 7.32 15.87 13.31
CA PHE A 74 7.16 14.43 13.23
C PHE A 74 6.77 13.85 14.61
N ASP A 75 5.67 13.13 14.66
CA ASP A 75 5.22 12.34 15.79
C ASP A 75 5.08 10.90 15.32
N GLY A 76 6.02 10.03 15.67
CA GLY A 76 6.07 8.66 15.16
C GLY A 76 4.77 7.86 15.39
N CYS A 77 4.00 8.17 16.44
CA CYS A 77 2.72 7.51 16.70
C CYS A 77 1.58 8.08 15.87
N ARG A 78 1.54 9.40 15.68
CA ARG A 78 0.46 10.07 14.93
C ARG A 78 0.71 10.11 13.42
N ASP A 79 1.96 10.01 12.99
CA ASP A 79 2.39 10.07 11.60
C ASP A 79 2.60 8.70 10.95
N THR A 80 2.24 7.63 11.65
CA THR A 80 2.11 6.28 11.08
C THR A 80 0.64 5.88 11.04
N PRO A 81 -0.11 6.29 10.00
CA PRO A 81 -1.53 5.97 9.90
C PRO A 81 -1.77 4.47 9.75
N VAL A 82 -3.00 4.05 10.06
CA VAL A 82 -3.43 2.65 9.96
C VAL A 82 -3.29 2.15 8.53
N GLU A 83 -2.35 1.24 8.27
CA GLU A 83 -2.20 0.64 6.95
C GLU A 83 -3.38 -0.31 6.64
N ILE A 84 -4.32 0.16 5.81
CA ILE A 84 -5.63 -0.48 5.61
C ILE A 84 -5.54 -1.85 4.97
N LEU A 85 -4.63 -2.05 4.00
CA LEU A 85 -4.51 -3.34 3.33
C LEU A 85 -4.14 -4.43 4.35
N HIS A 86 -3.16 -4.15 5.19
CA HIS A 86 -2.65 -5.05 6.21
C HIS A 86 -3.61 -5.18 7.37
N VAL A 87 -4.22 -4.10 7.84
CA VAL A 87 -5.07 -4.09 9.03
C VAL A 87 -6.47 -4.64 8.73
N PHE A 88 -7.11 -4.15 7.67
CA PHE A 88 -8.48 -4.50 7.34
C PHE A 88 -8.54 -5.80 6.52
N LEU A 89 -7.98 -5.84 5.31
CA LEU A 89 -8.10 -7.00 4.41
C LEU A 89 -7.24 -8.19 4.89
N LEU A 90 -5.92 -8.00 5.00
CA LEU A 90 -4.97 -9.03 5.43
C LEU A 90 -4.93 -9.20 6.97
N GLY A 91 -5.86 -8.57 7.67
CA GLY A 91 -6.02 -8.68 9.11
C GLY A 91 -7.43 -9.13 9.44
N VAL A 92 -8.32 -8.17 9.70
CA VAL A 92 -9.69 -8.38 10.18
C VAL A 92 -10.45 -9.34 9.26
N VAL A 93 -10.57 -9.03 7.97
CA VAL A 93 -11.29 -9.86 7.00
C VAL A 93 -10.63 -11.25 6.90
N LYS A 94 -9.31 -11.29 6.74
CA LYS A 94 -8.54 -12.54 6.68
C LYS A 94 -8.79 -13.45 7.88
N TYR A 95 -8.88 -12.88 9.08
CA TYR A 95 -9.13 -13.64 10.29
C TYR A 95 -10.52 -14.26 10.28
N LEU A 96 -11.57 -13.48 9.97
CA LEU A 96 -12.93 -13.99 9.92
C LEU A 96 -13.11 -15.04 8.81
N VAL A 97 -12.59 -14.78 7.60
CA VAL A 97 -12.67 -15.73 6.48
C VAL A 97 -11.99 -17.04 6.83
N ARG A 98 -10.78 -17.01 7.39
CA ARG A 98 -10.04 -18.23 7.73
C ARG A 98 -10.70 -19.01 8.86
N ASP A 99 -11.21 -18.31 9.87
CA ASP A 99 -11.92 -18.96 10.97
C ASP A 99 -13.18 -19.67 10.47
N PHE A 100 -13.99 -18.97 9.68
CA PHE A 100 -15.23 -19.49 9.10
C PHE A 100 -14.97 -20.69 8.18
N MET A 101 -14.11 -20.52 7.17
CA MET A 101 -13.84 -21.55 6.17
C MET A 101 -13.17 -22.81 6.76
N ARG A 102 -12.44 -22.68 7.88
CA ARG A 102 -11.82 -23.83 8.56
C ARG A 102 -12.87 -24.73 9.21
N ARG A 103 -13.97 -24.17 9.73
CA ARG A 103 -15.06 -24.91 10.40
C ARG A 103 -15.94 -25.70 9.42
N LEU A 104 -15.99 -25.28 8.15
CA LEU A 104 -16.82 -25.95 7.13
C LEU A 104 -16.28 -27.33 6.77
N SER A 105 -17.19 -28.30 6.63
CA SER A 105 -16.88 -29.64 6.13
C SER A 105 -16.45 -29.63 4.66
N ALA A 106 -15.87 -30.72 4.18
CA ALA A 106 -15.54 -30.87 2.76
C ALA A 106 -16.78 -30.77 1.86
N LYS A 107 -17.93 -31.31 2.33
CA LYS A 107 -19.21 -31.25 1.62
C LYS A 107 -19.73 -29.81 1.55
N ASP A 108 -19.68 -29.07 2.65
CA ASP A 108 -20.16 -27.68 2.68
C ASP A 108 -19.31 -26.78 1.79
N LYS A 109 -17.98 -27.03 1.74
CA LYS A 109 -17.08 -26.33 0.82
C LYS A 109 -17.46 -26.54 -0.65
N LEU A 110 -17.93 -27.73 -1.04
CA LEU A 110 -18.43 -27.94 -2.42
C LEU A 110 -19.65 -27.07 -2.72
N ASN A 111 -20.57 -26.93 -1.77
CA ASN A 111 -21.74 -26.07 -1.92
C ASN A 111 -21.36 -24.58 -1.94
N VAL A 112 -20.41 -24.15 -1.10
CA VAL A 112 -19.83 -22.79 -1.13
C VAL A 112 -19.20 -22.50 -2.49
N LYS A 113 -18.47 -23.47 -3.06
CA LYS A 113 -17.93 -23.35 -4.43
C LYS A 113 -19.03 -23.15 -5.46
N ALA A 114 -20.10 -23.96 -5.42
CA ALA A 114 -21.22 -23.82 -6.33
C ALA A 114 -21.89 -22.44 -6.19
N ARG A 115 -22.08 -21.95 -4.96
CA ARG A 115 -22.60 -20.60 -4.69
C ARG A 115 -21.70 -19.49 -5.22
N TYR A 116 -20.38 -19.62 -5.11
CA TYR A 116 -19.46 -18.67 -5.75
C TYR A 116 -19.54 -18.72 -7.28
N GLN A 117 -19.79 -19.89 -7.89
CA GLN A 117 -19.93 -20.03 -9.34
C GLN A 117 -21.21 -19.38 -9.87
N THR A 118 -22.29 -19.40 -9.10
CA THR A 118 -23.59 -18.83 -9.48
C THR A 118 -23.79 -17.40 -8.99
N PHE A 119 -22.84 -16.85 -8.22
CA PHE A 119 -22.92 -15.48 -7.72
C PHE A 119 -22.85 -14.48 -8.87
N ASN A 120 -23.87 -13.63 -9.01
CA ASN A 120 -23.89 -12.57 -10.02
C ASN A 120 -22.82 -11.52 -9.66
N ILE A 121 -21.89 -11.28 -10.57
CA ILE A 121 -20.78 -10.32 -10.41
C ILE A 121 -20.99 -9.01 -11.18
N ASP A 122 -22.13 -8.80 -11.84
CA ASP A 122 -22.38 -7.64 -12.71
C ASP A 122 -22.27 -6.32 -11.94
N ALA A 123 -22.65 -6.32 -10.66
CA ALA A 123 -22.51 -5.18 -9.76
C ALA A 123 -21.12 -5.08 -9.09
N LEU A 124 -20.24 -6.07 -9.29
CA LEU A 124 -18.88 -6.05 -8.79
C LEU A 124 -17.94 -5.55 -9.89
N ASN A 125 -17.04 -4.63 -9.54
CA ASN A 125 -15.99 -4.18 -10.45
C ASN A 125 -14.86 -5.23 -10.57
N ILE A 126 -15.19 -6.44 -11.03
CA ILE A 126 -14.26 -7.57 -11.23
C ILE A 126 -14.57 -8.30 -12.55
N PRO A 127 -13.55 -8.79 -13.27
CA PRO A 127 -13.75 -9.44 -14.57
C PRO A 127 -14.25 -10.89 -14.46
N SER A 128 -13.94 -11.59 -13.36
CA SER A 128 -14.39 -12.95 -13.11
C SER A 128 -14.27 -13.31 -11.63
N ILE A 129 -15.00 -14.36 -11.21
CA ILE A 129 -14.88 -14.95 -9.89
C ILE A 129 -14.33 -16.38 -9.97
N GLN A 130 -13.15 -16.59 -9.39
CA GLN A 130 -12.46 -17.88 -9.42
C GLN A 130 -12.94 -18.78 -8.28
N ALA A 131 -14.16 -19.30 -8.37
CA ALA A 131 -14.84 -20.04 -7.30
C ALA A 131 -14.03 -21.21 -6.73
N SER A 132 -13.36 -22.01 -7.58
CA SER A 132 -12.47 -23.10 -7.16
C SER A 132 -11.33 -22.57 -6.28
N TYR A 133 -10.72 -21.45 -6.68
CA TYR A 133 -9.64 -20.82 -5.93
C TYR A 133 -10.14 -20.25 -4.60
N LEU A 134 -11.27 -19.53 -4.63
CA LEU A 134 -11.86 -18.94 -3.43
C LEU A 134 -12.27 -19.98 -2.37
N THR A 135 -12.57 -21.20 -2.79
CA THR A 135 -12.97 -22.28 -1.88
C THR A 135 -11.78 -23.09 -1.39
N ASN A 136 -10.82 -23.42 -2.26
CA ASN A 136 -9.72 -24.35 -1.92
C ASN A 136 -8.49 -23.66 -1.35
N HIS A 137 -8.28 -22.37 -1.68
CA HIS A 137 -7.07 -21.64 -1.36
C HIS A 137 -7.33 -20.41 -0.48
N TYR A 138 -8.40 -20.42 0.33
CA TYR A 138 -8.76 -19.34 1.26
C TYR A 138 -7.66 -18.97 2.27
N SER A 139 -6.70 -19.86 2.51
CA SER A 139 -5.51 -19.55 3.30
C SER A 139 -4.49 -18.68 2.55
N ASN A 140 -4.47 -18.68 1.22
CA ASN A 140 -3.44 -18.02 0.40
C ASN A 140 -3.92 -16.73 -0.27
N PHE A 141 -5.10 -16.24 0.09
CA PHE A 141 -5.65 -14.99 -0.43
C PHE A 141 -4.73 -13.80 -0.25
N ILE A 142 -4.74 -12.95 -1.26
CA ILE A 142 -4.16 -11.60 -1.23
C ILE A 142 -5.27 -10.56 -1.05
N GLY A 143 -4.92 -9.27 -1.01
CA GLY A 143 -5.87 -8.17 -0.76
C GLY A 143 -7.09 -8.20 -1.68
N LYS A 144 -6.89 -8.39 -2.99
CA LYS A 144 -7.98 -8.45 -3.98
C LYS A 144 -8.99 -9.56 -3.70
N ASP A 145 -8.53 -10.72 -3.26
CA ASP A 145 -9.39 -11.88 -3.01
C ASP A 145 -10.26 -11.61 -1.77
N PHE A 146 -9.67 -11.04 -0.71
CA PHE A 146 -10.43 -10.63 0.47
C PHE A 146 -11.46 -9.55 0.16
N ARG A 147 -11.16 -8.63 -0.76
CA ARG A 147 -12.13 -7.63 -1.23
C ARG A 147 -13.33 -8.27 -1.93
N ILE A 148 -13.10 -9.30 -2.76
CA ILE A 148 -14.19 -10.09 -3.38
C ILE A 148 -15.01 -10.77 -2.29
N VAL A 149 -14.36 -11.43 -1.33
CA VAL A 149 -15.05 -12.18 -0.27
C VAL A 149 -15.90 -11.27 0.60
N VAL A 150 -15.45 -10.07 0.97
CA VAL A 150 -16.28 -9.14 1.77
C VAL A 150 -17.55 -8.73 1.02
N GLN A 151 -17.50 -8.61 -0.30
CA GLN A 151 -18.66 -8.24 -1.11
C GLN A 151 -19.63 -9.42 -1.32
N ALA A 152 -19.12 -10.66 -1.35
CA ALA A 152 -19.93 -11.85 -1.66
C ALA A 152 -20.33 -12.68 -0.41
N ALA A 153 -19.58 -12.62 0.69
CA ALA A 153 -19.72 -13.50 1.85
C ALA A 153 -21.13 -13.53 2.45
N PRO A 154 -21.85 -12.39 2.63
CA PRO A 154 -23.21 -12.42 3.16
C PRO A 154 -24.20 -13.24 2.34
N PHE A 155 -23.91 -13.49 1.05
CA PHE A 155 -24.79 -14.25 0.15
C PHE A 155 -24.30 -15.67 -0.06
N VAL A 156 -22.98 -15.83 -0.22
CA VAL A 156 -22.35 -17.13 -0.49
C VAL A 156 -22.27 -18.00 0.76
N LEU A 157 -22.06 -17.39 1.93
CA LEU A 157 -21.83 -18.11 3.18
C LEU A 157 -23.06 -18.13 4.11
N PHE A 158 -24.15 -17.44 3.73
CA PHE A 158 -25.35 -17.20 4.57
C PHE A 158 -25.94 -18.45 5.22
N GLU A 159 -26.04 -19.53 4.46
CA GLU A 159 -26.65 -20.80 4.90
C GLU A 159 -25.83 -21.48 6.00
N TYR A 160 -24.53 -21.17 6.08
CA TYR A 160 -23.60 -21.75 7.06
C TYR A 160 -23.34 -20.83 8.25
N MET A 161 -24.06 -19.69 8.33
CA MET A 161 -23.97 -18.76 9.44
C MET A 161 -25.17 -18.92 10.38
N ASP A 162 -24.92 -18.88 11.69
CA ASP A 162 -25.97 -18.61 12.67
C ASP A 162 -26.36 -17.11 12.68
N ASP A 163 -27.39 -16.74 13.45
CA ASP A 163 -27.88 -15.35 13.48
C ASP A 163 -26.87 -14.35 14.07
N ALA A 164 -26.01 -14.79 14.99
CA ALA A 164 -24.96 -13.96 15.55
C ALA A 164 -23.86 -13.69 14.51
N GLU A 165 -23.46 -14.73 13.78
CA GLU A 165 -22.51 -14.66 12.68
C GLU A 165 -23.05 -13.78 11.55
N ARG A 166 -24.31 -13.94 11.14
CA ARG A 166 -24.96 -13.06 10.14
C ARG A 166 -24.89 -11.60 10.56
N THR A 167 -25.16 -11.32 11.83
CA THR A 167 -25.09 -9.96 12.38
C THR A 167 -23.66 -9.42 12.36
N LEU A 168 -22.67 -10.23 12.74
CA LEU A 168 -21.25 -9.88 12.71
C LEU A 168 -20.75 -9.61 11.29
N TRP A 169 -21.01 -10.51 10.34
CA TRP A 169 -20.63 -10.37 8.94
C TRP A 169 -21.31 -9.17 8.29
N THR A 170 -22.59 -8.92 8.61
CA THR A 170 -23.29 -7.71 8.16
C THR A 170 -22.59 -6.45 8.67
N ALA A 171 -22.18 -6.42 9.95
CA ALA A 171 -21.45 -5.28 10.50
C ALA A 171 -20.09 -5.06 9.81
N LEU A 172 -19.36 -6.14 9.49
CA LEU A 172 -18.12 -6.05 8.70
C LEU A 172 -18.38 -5.48 7.30
N CYS A 173 -19.42 -5.96 6.62
CA CYS A 173 -19.77 -5.52 5.27
C CYS A 173 -20.32 -4.08 5.24
N GLN A 174 -20.92 -3.60 6.33
CA GLN A 174 -21.30 -2.19 6.51
C GLN A 174 -20.09 -1.29 6.77
N LEU A 175 -19.07 -1.80 7.46
CA LEU A 175 -17.83 -1.07 7.75
C LEU A 175 -16.93 -0.93 6.50
N ALA A 176 -16.85 -1.98 5.67
CA ALA A 176 -15.93 -2.01 4.53
C ALA A 176 -16.09 -0.82 3.55
N PRO A 177 -17.30 -0.39 3.14
CA PRO A 177 -17.47 0.79 2.30
C PRO A 177 -16.92 2.07 2.92
N LEU A 178 -17.04 2.24 4.24
CA LEU A 178 -16.50 3.41 4.95
C LEU A 178 -14.98 3.41 4.99
N VAL A 179 -14.36 2.22 5.05
CA VAL A 179 -12.91 2.05 5.00
C VAL A 179 -12.36 2.34 3.61
N PHE A 180 -13.08 1.97 2.55
CA PHE A 180 -12.62 2.07 1.16
C PHE A 180 -13.23 3.22 0.35
N GLN A 181 -14.04 4.08 0.95
CA GLN A 181 -14.55 5.25 0.24
C GLN A 181 -13.41 6.19 -0.12
N THR A 182 -13.35 6.63 -1.36
CA THR A 182 -12.28 7.53 -1.85
C THR A 182 -12.56 9.01 -1.56
N HIS A 183 -13.77 9.32 -1.10
CA HIS A 183 -14.23 10.68 -0.84
C HIS A 183 -14.98 10.76 0.50
N ILE A 184 -14.73 11.83 1.25
CA ILE A 184 -15.42 12.20 2.48
C ILE A 184 -15.99 13.60 2.23
N GLU A 185 -17.32 13.72 2.18
CA GLU A 185 -18.00 15.01 1.98
C GLU A 185 -17.91 15.88 3.24
N ASP A 186 -18.27 15.31 4.38
CA ASP A 186 -18.21 15.95 5.70
C ASP A 186 -17.42 15.06 6.67
N MET A 187 -16.28 15.59 7.13
CA MET A 187 -15.40 14.85 8.03
C MET A 187 -16.04 14.59 9.39
N ALA A 188 -16.78 15.54 9.96
CA ALA A 188 -17.40 15.38 11.28
C ALA A 188 -18.48 14.29 11.26
N VAL A 189 -19.35 14.30 10.24
CA VAL A 189 -20.38 13.28 10.03
C VAL A 189 -19.74 11.91 9.75
N PHE A 190 -18.69 11.89 8.92
CA PHE A 190 -17.96 10.66 8.63
C PHE A 190 -17.32 10.05 9.88
N GLN A 191 -16.66 10.85 10.73
CA GLN A 191 -16.03 10.38 11.97
C GLN A 191 -17.04 9.73 12.91
N VAL A 192 -18.23 10.33 13.09
CA VAL A 192 -19.30 9.75 13.92
C VAL A 192 -19.76 8.41 13.34
N LYS A 193 -19.99 8.35 12.02
CA LYS A 193 -20.44 7.13 11.33
C LYS A 193 -19.38 6.03 11.41
N LEU A 194 -18.12 6.35 11.12
CA LEU A 194 -17.00 5.42 11.19
C LEU A 194 -16.82 4.86 12.61
N ALA A 195 -16.81 5.74 13.63
CA ALA A 195 -16.70 5.33 15.02
C ALA A 195 -17.83 4.39 15.44
N TYR A 196 -19.07 4.67 15.03
CA TYR A 196 -20.21 3.79 15.28
C TYR A 196 -20.02 2.41 14.64
N HIS A 197 -19.67 2.34 13.35
CA HIS A 197 -19.52 1.05 12.66
C HIS A 197 -18.32 0.24 13.16
N VAL A 198 -17.20 0.89 13.49
CA VAL A 198 -16.04 0.24 14.13
C VAL A 198 -16.44 -0.35 15.49
N ARG A 199 -17.07 0.45 16.37
CA ARG A 199 -17.48 0.00 17.70
C ARG A 199 -18.53 -1.10 17.64
N LYS A 200 -19.52 -0.99 16.75
CA LYS A 200 -20.54 -2.03 16.52
C LYS A 200 -19.90 -3.34 16.09
N PHE A 201 -18.98 -3.29 15.12
CA PHE A 201 -18.25 -4.47 14.66
C PHE A 201 -17.44 -5.11 15.79
N LEU A 202 -16.65 -4.31 16.52
CA LEU A 202 -15.82 -4.81 17.63
C LEU A 202 -16.66 -5.42 18.76
N TYR A 203 -17.80 -4.80 19.11
CA TYR A 203 -18.72 -5.33 20.10
C TYR A 203 -19.25 -6.72 19.68
N LEU A 204 -19.75 -6.85 18.45
CA LEU A 204 -20.26 -8.13 17.93
C LEU A 204 -19.16 -9.20 17.86
N LEU A 205 -17.95 -8.80 17.50
CA LEU A 205 -16.81 -9.69 17.38
C LEU A 205 -16.40 -10.27 18.74
N VAL A 206 -16.29 -9.42 19.77
CA VAL A 206 -15.95 -9.84 21.14
C VAL A 206 -17.10 -10.60 21.80
N LYS A 207 -18.36 -10.27 21.47
CA LYS A 207 -19.54 -11.00 21.94
C LYS A 207 -19.52 -12.47 21.49
N GLY A 208 -19.00 -12.75 20.29
CA GLY A 208 -18.81 -14.13 19.81
C GLY A 208 -17.65 -14.84 20.51
N THR A 209 -16.50 -14.17 20.64
CA THR A 209 -15.37 -14.69 21.44
C THR A 209 -14.39 -13.58 21.83
N ALA A 210 -13.93 -13.59 23.08
CA ALA A 210 -12.95 -12.64 23.57
C ALA A 210 -11.53 -12.89 23.01
N GLN A 211 -11.26 -14.04 22.37
CA GLN A 211 -9.92 -14.38 21.88
C GLN A 211 -9.39 -13.41 20.80
N TRP A 212 -10.30 -12.68 20.14
CA TRP A 212 -9.95 -11.68 19.14
C TRP A 212 -9.09 -10.52 19.68
N VAL A 213 -9.11 -10.25 20.99
CA VAL A 213 -8.25 -9.21 21.61
C VAL A 213 -6.76 -9.48 21.44
N ASN A 214 -6.37 -10.75 21.24
CA ASN A 214 -4.97 -11.15 20.99
C ASN A 214 -4.50 -10.82 19.57
N LYS A 215 -5.37 -10.29 18.70
CA LYS A 215 -5.00 -9.89 17.33
C LYS A 215 -4.73 -8.38 17.30
N PRO A 216 -3.47 -7.93 17.16
CA PRO A 216 -3.13 -6.50 17.22
C PRO A 216 -3.83 -5.67 16.14
N LYS A 217 -4.06 -6.26 14.95
CA LYS A 217 -4.75 -5.59 13.84
C LYS A 217 -6.21 -5.23 14.17
N ILE A 218 -6.85 -5.98 15.07
CA ILE A 218 -8.22 -5.65 15.51
C ILE A 218 -8.19 -4.40 16.40
N HIS A 219 -7.20 -4.28 17.28
CA HIS A 219 -7.00 -3.07 18.08
C HIS A 219 -6.68 -1.85 17.21
N MET A 220 -5.87 -2.02 16.15
CA MET A 220 -5.52 -0.94 15.22
C MET A 220 -6.74 -0.32 14.51
N LEU A 221 -7.89 -1.01 14.40
CA LEU A 221 -9.11 -0.41 13.85
C LEU A 221 -9.60 0.79 14.66
N LEU A 222 -9.33 0.83 15.97
CA LEU A 222 -9.71 1.96 16.82
C LEU A 222 -8.93 3.23 16.44
N GLN A 223 -7.75 3.08 15.85
CA GLN A 223 -6.90 4.19 15.42
C GLN A 223 -7.27 4.71 14.03
N LEU A 224 -8.24 4.07 13.36
CA LEU A 224 -8.66 4.48 12.03
C LEU A 224 -9.34 5.85 12.04
N MET A 225 -10.08 6.17 13.11
CA MET A 225 -10.70 7.49 13.28
C MET A 225 -9.64 8.60 13.36
N GLU A 226 -8.60 8.42 14.18
CA GLU A 226 -7.49 9.38 14.28
C GLU A 226 -6.73 9.52 12.94
N SER A 227 -6.44 8.38 12.28
CA SER A 227 -5.77 8.38 10.98
C SER A 227 -6.61 9.11 9.93
N THR A 228 -7.91 8.85 9.85
CA THR A 228 -8.78 9.50 8.87
C THR A 228 -9.03 10.97 9.17
N GLY A 229 -9.04 11.35 10.45
CA GLY A 229 -9.15 12.76 10.85
C GLY A 229 -7.92 13.57 10.44
N ARG A 230 -6.72 12.96 10.48
CA ARG A 230 -5.45 13.62 10.13
C ARG A 230 -5.13 13.56 8.63
N PHE A 231 -5.39 12.43 7.99
CA PHE A 231 -4.92 12.13 6.62
C PHE A 231 -6.05 12.03 5.58
N GLY A 232 -7.31 12.22 5.98
CA GLY A 232 -8.46 12.13 5.08
C GLY A 232 -8.94 10.69 4.87
N SER A 233 -9.40 10.37 3.66
CA SER A 233 -9.84 8.99 3.35
C SER A 233 -8.71 8.00 3.56
N ALA A 234 -9.05 6.80 4.05
CA ALA A 234 -8.07 5.74 4.26
C ALA A 234 -7.40 5.23 2.97
N SER A 235 -7.99 5.52 1.81
CA SER A 235 -7.36 5.30 0.51
C SER A 235 -6.13 6.20 0.26
N LEU A 236 -6.03 7.35 0.93
CA LEU A 236 -4.92 8.30 0.75
C LEU A 236 -3.63 7.84 1.41
N PHE A 237 -3.72 7.03 2.47
CA PHE A 237 -2.58 6.51 3.22
C PHE A 237 -2.44 4.98 3.14
N ALA A 238 -3.11 4.33 2.19
CA ALA A 238 -2.90 2.93 1.89
C ALA A 238 -1.52 2.73 1.24
N THR A 239 -0.77 1.70 1.66
CA THR A 239 0.59 1.46 1.13
C THR A 239 0.62 0.65 -0.16
N GLU A 240 -0.53 0.21 -0.66
CA GLU A 240 -0.63 -0.67 -1.83
C GLU A 240 0.07 -0.09 -3.08
N LYS A 241 -0.05 1.23 -3.31
CA LYS A 241 0.67 1.91 -4.41
C LYS A 241 2.20 1.82 -4.25
N PHE A 242 2.70 1.96 -3.03
CA PHE A 242 4.13 1.81 -2.73
C PHE A 242 4.57 0.35 -2.83
N GLU A 243 3.75 -0.60 -2.40
CA GLU A 243 4.02 -2.03 -2.52
C GLU A 243 4.03 -2.51 -3.98
N GLY A 244 3.20 -1.93 -4.84
CA GLY A 244 3.24 -2.17 -6.28
C GLY A 244 4.62 -1.89 -6.89
N TYR A 245 5.37 -0.94 -6.31
CA TYR A 245 6.73 -0.62 -6.73
C TYR A 245 7.72 -1.78 -6.54
N ASN A 246 7.42 -2.72 -5.63
CA ASN A 246 8.23 -3.94 -5.47
C ASN A 246 8.27 -4.76 -6.77
N SER A 247 7.22 -4.71 -7.58
CA SER A 247 7.21 -5.35 -8.89
C SER A 247 8.26 -4.73 -9.81
N ASN A 248 8.35 -3.39 -9.84
CA ASN A 248 9.34 -2.67 -10.64
C ASN A 248 10.78 -2.97 -10.17
N LEU A 249 11.01 -3.04 -8.85
CA LEU A 249 12.31 -3.44 -8.29
C LEU A 249 12.71 -4.85 -8.72
N ARG A 250 11.78 -5.82 -8.65
CA ARG A 250 12.03 -7.20 -9.09
C ARG A 250 12.29 -7.27 -10.59
N ASN A 251 11.56 -6.50 -11.39
CA ASN A 251 11.74 -6.45 -12.84
C ASN A 251 13.14 -5.94 -13.20
N ALA A 252 13.59 -4.84 -12.58
CA ALA A 252 14.94 -4.31 -12.75
C ALA A 252 16.01 -5.34 -12.33
N SER A 253 15.75 -6.13 -11.29
CA SER A 253 16.63 -7.23 -10.89
C SER A 253 16.69 -8.34 -11.93
N VAL A 254 15.54 -8.87 -12.38
CA VAL A 254 15.46 -10.02 -13.31
C VAL A 254 16.14 -9.72 -14.64
N HIS A 255 16.08 -8.46 -15.09
CA HIS A 255 16.71 -8.03 -16.34
C HIS A 255 18.15 -7.53 -16.18
N SER A 256 18.76 -7.71 -15.01
CA SER A 256 20.19 -7.43 -14.79
C SER A 256 21.06 -8.66 -15.08
N ASN A 257 22.38 -8.49 -15.02
CA ASN A 257 23.31 -9.62 -15.10
C ASN A 257 23.34 -10.47 -13.80
N LEU A 258 22.59 -10.05 -12.76
CA LEU A 258 22.42 -10.72 -11.47
C LEU A 258 23.70 -10.91 -10.63
N HIS A 259 24.83 -10.32 -11.04
CA HIS A 259 26.07 -10.38 -10.26
C HIS A 259 26.03 -9.48 -9.02
N SER A 260 25.32 -8.35 -9.10
CA SER A 260 25.13 -7.45 -7.95
C SER A 260 23.76 -6.77 -8.03
N PRO A 261 22.67 -7.49 -7.71
CA PRO A 261 21.30 -7.00 -7.92
C PRO A 261 21.02 -5.63 -7.30
N GLY A 262 21.55 -5.36 -6.10
CA GLY A 262 21.38 -4.04 -5.46
C GLY A 262 22.05 -2.90 -6.25
N LYS A 263 23.25 -3.12 -6.78
CA LYS A 263 23.96 -2.15 -7.61
C LYS A 263 23.24 -1.97 -8.95
N ASP A 264 22.81 -3.05 -9.57
CA ASP A 264 22.16 -3.04 -10.89
C ASP A 264 20.78 -2.35 -10.85
N ILE A 265 20.01 -2.60 -9.79
CA ILE A 265 18.78 -1.85 -9.47
C ILE A 265 19.12 -0.37 -9.31
N GLY A 266 20.09 -0.04 -8.46
CA GLY A 266 20.49 1.36 -8.21
C GLY A 266 20.88 2.10 -9.48
N VAL A 267 21.70 1.48 -10.35
CA VAL A 267 22.10 2.04 -11.65
C VAL A 267 20.90 2.21 -12.57
N THR A 268 20.00 1.24 -12.64
CA THR A 268 18.77 1.32 -13.45
C THR A 268 17.91 2.52 -13.05
N PHE A 269 17.66 2.70 -11.75
CA PHE A 269 16.87 3.84 -11.27
C PHE A 269 17.59 5.17 -11.43
N ALA A 270 18.92 5.21 -11.25
CA ALA A 270 19.71 6.40 -11.55
C ALA A 270 19.60 6.78 -13.03
N ASN A 271 19.69 5.81 -13.94
CA ASN A 271 19.54 6.05 -15.38
C ASN A 271 18.15 6.61 -15.73
N TYR A 272 17.07 6.09 -15.14
CA TYR A 272 15.74 6.66 -15.33
C TYR A 272 15.65 8.13 -14.89
N ARG A 273 16.24 8.46 -13.73
CA ARG A 273 16.27 9.85 -13.22
C ARG A 273 17.12 10.77 -14.08
N VAL A 274 18.29 10.30 -14.53
CA VAL A 274 19.16 11.05 -15.45
C VAL A 274 18.45 11.31 -16.78
N LEU A 275 17.75 10.31 -17.32
CA LEU A 275 17.01 10.46 -18.56
C LEU A 275 15.87 11.49 -18.43
N TRP A 276 15.13 11.46 -17.33
CA TRP A 276 14.17 12.52 -17.01
C TRP A 276 14.81 13.90 -16.95
N HIS A 277 15.90 14.03 -16.19
CA HIS A 277 16.61 15.30 -16.02
C HIS A 277 17.07 15.87 -17.36
N ILE A 278 17.64 15.05 -18.23
CA ILE A 278 18.10 15.45 -19.57
C ILE A 278 16.93 15.89 -20.46
N LEU A 279 15.86 15.08 -20.52
CA LEU A 279 14.73 15.34 -21.41
C LEU A 279 13.90 16.56 -20.98
N LEU A 280 13.86 16.86 -19.68
CA LEU A 280 13.22 18.06 -19.13
C LEU A 280 14.10 19.31 -19.23
N GLY A 281 15.28 19.22 -19.87
CA GLY A 281 16.19 20.37 -20.04
C GLY A 281 16.99 20.73 -18.79
N GLY A 282 17.10 19.80 -17.84
CA GLY A 282 17.92 19.97 -16.64
C GLY A 282 19.39 20.21 -16.96
N PHE A 283 20.04 21.05 -16.16
CA PHE A 283 21.45 21.40 -16.32
C PHE A 283 22.36 20.32 -15.71
N PHE A 284 23.47 20.01 -16.40
CA PHE A 284 24.52 19.13 -15.91
C PHE A 284 25.89 19.74 -16.24
N LEU A 285 26.91 19.39 -15.45
CA LEU A 285 28.27 19.88 -15.65
C LEU A 285 28.91 19.21 -16.86
N ASP A 286 29.15 19.98 -17.93
CA ASP A 286 30.01 19.55 -19.03
C ASP A 286 31.47 19.61 -18.58
N LYS A 287 32.04 18.43 -18.31
CA LYS A 287 33.44 18.30 -17.86
C LYS A 287 34.46 18.77 -18.89
N ARG A 288 34.13 18.81 -20.18
CA ARG A 288 35.04 19.29 -21.23
C ARG A 288 35.10 20.81 -21.26
N GLN A 289 33.97 21.46 -21.01
CA GLN A 289 33.85 22.93 -21.06
C GLN A 289 33.92 23.58 -19.67
N GLY A 290 33.89 22.78 -18.60
CA GLY A 290 33.91 23.25 -17.21
C GLY A 290 32.69 24.07 -16.81
N ARG A 291 31.58 23.99 -17.57
CA ARG A 291 30.37 24.78 -17.35
C ARG A 291 29.13 23.91 -17.31
N TYR A 292 28.08 24.39 -16.65
CA TYR A 292 26.78 23.75 -16.69
C TYR A 292 26.10 24.00 -18.04
N SER A 293 25.56 22.94 -18.62
CA SER A 293 24.82 22.97 -19.89
C SER A 293 23.60 22.07 -19.81
N SER A 294 22.57 22.37 -20.59
CA SER A 294 21.41 21.48 -20.79
C SER A 294 21.57 20.67 -22.08
N ALA A 295 20.67 19.70 -22.27
CA ALA A 295 20.51 19.07 -23.58
C ALA A 295 20.04 20.10 -24.62
N GLY A 296 20.37 19.85 -25.89
CA GLY A 296 19.93 20.70 -27.01
C GLY A 296 18.43 20.56 -27.31
N PRO A 297 17.85 21.51 -28.08
CA PRO A 297 16.41 21.57 -28.34
C PRO A 297 15.83 20.27 -28.89
N CYS A 298 16.50 19.62 -29.84
CA CYS A 298 16.03 18.36 -30.43
C CYS A 298 15.87 17.22 -29.41
N VAL A 299 16.61 17.25 -28.30
CA VAL A 299 16.51 16.25 -27.23
C VAL A 299 15.37 16.59 -26.27
N THR A 300 15.27 17.86 -25.87
CA THR A 300 14.17 18.31 -24.98
C THR A 300 12.81 18.25 -25.66
N GLU A 301 12.77 18.46 -26.98
CA GLU A 301 11.57 18.37 -27.80
C GLU A 301 10.99 16.95 -27.86
N ILE A 302 11.80 15.91 -27.65
CA ILE A 302 11.30 14.53 -27.55
C ILE A 302 10.26 14.43 -26.43
N PHE A 303 10.49 15.12 -25.30
CA PHE A 303 9.51 15.15 -24.22
C PHE A 303 8.38 16.12 -24.51
N SER A 304 8.66 17.37 -24.91
CA SER A 304 7.60 18.38 -25.07
C SER A 304 6.63 18.09 -26.21
N GLN A 305 7.06 17.41 -27.28
CA GLN A 305 6.26 17.13 -28.47
C GLN A 305 5.64 15.72 -28.49
N SER A 306 6.10 14.79 -27.64
CA SER A 306 5.57 13.42 -27.62
C SER A 306 4.70 13.15 -26.39
N ALA A 307 3.39 13.15 -26.59
CA ALA A 307 2.42 12.75 -25.58
C ALA A 307 2.67 11.31 -25.07
N THR A 308 3.17 10.41 -25.93
CA THR A 308 3.53 9.04 -25.53
C THR A 308 4.70 9.02 -24.56
N VAL A 309 5.76 9.79 -24.83
CA VAL A 309 6.92 9.88 -23.94
C VAL A 309 6.54 10.53 -22.61
N GLN A 310 5.73 11.58 -22.65
CA GLN A 310 5.16 12.20 -21.45
C GLN A 310 4.40 11.18 -20.60
N LYS A 311 3.48 10.42 -21.21
CA LYS A 311 2.69 9.40 -20.50
C LYS A 311 3.56 8.28 -19.95
N LEU A 312 4.58 7.82 -20.67
CA LEU A 312 5.56 6.84 -20.20
C LEU A 312 6.36 7.37 -18.99
N MET A 313 6.57 8.67 -18.92
CA MET A 313 7.18 9.37 -17.78
C MET A 313 6.15 9.80 -16.75
N GLY A 314 4.91 9.31 -16.80
CA GLY A 314 3.87 9.67 -15.83
C GLY A 314 3.50 11.16 -15.83
N PHE A 315 3.88 11.91 -16.87
CA PHE A 315 3.43 13.28 -17.09
C PHE A 315 2.12 13.26 -17.88
N ASN A 316 1.12 13.96 -17.36
CA ASN A 316 -0.17 14.14 -18.02
C ASN A 316 -0.47 15.63 -18.09
N SER A 317 -0.17 16.26 -19.25
CA SER A 317 -0.40 17.69 -19.48
C SER A 317 -1.87 18.08 -19.28
N ALA A 318 -2.80 17.20 -19.63
CA ALA A 318 -4.23 17.44 -19.44
C ALA A 318 -4.61 17.60 -17.95
N LEU A 319 -3.80 17.10 -17.01
CA LEU A 319 -4.00 17.33 -15.57
C LEU A 319 -3.59 18.74 -15.13
N LEU A 320 -2.70 19.42 -15.88
CA LEU A 320 -2.18 20.74 -15.55
C LEU A 320 -3.06 21.88 -16.10
N ASP A 321 -3.63 21.68 -17.30
CA ASP A 321 -4.37 22.73 -18.03
C ASP A 321 -5.73 23.12 -17.42
N GLU A 322 -6.30 22.32 -16.50
CA GLU A 322 -7.53 22.70 -15.75
C GLU A 322 -7.26 23.19 -14.32
N SER A 323 -6.01 23.53 -13.98
CA SER A 323 -5.72 24.14 -12.68
C SER A 323 -5.92 25.66 -12.73
N ASP A 324 -7.17 26.12 -12.61
CA ASP A 324 -7.56 27.53 -12.46
C ASP A 324 -7.09 28.14 -11.11
N GLN A 325 -5.84 27.89 -10.69
CA GLN A 325 -5.31 28.22 -9.37
C GLN A 325 -6.18 27.77 -8.18
N GLN A 326 -7.15 26.88 -8.42
CA GLN A 326 -7.94 26.28 -7.36
C GLN A 326 -7.15 25.13 -6.73
N TYR A 327 -7.24 25.05 -5.41
CA TYR A 327 -6.76 23.93 -4.61
C TYR A 327 -7.17 22.60 -5.28
N PRO A 328 -6.34 21.53 -5.24
CA PRO A 328 -6.64 20.26 -5.88
C PRO A 328 -8.10 19.85 -5.68
N ASN A 329 -8.90 19.90 -6.75
CA ASN A 329 -10.31 19.59 -6.74
C ASN A 329 -10.54 18.28 -7.48
N ILE A 330 -11.54 17.53 -7.05
CA ILE A 330 -11.93 16.30 -7.75
C ILE A 330 -12.63 16.72 -9.03
N ARG A 331 -12.04 16.41 -10.18
CA ARG A 331 -12.67 16.63 -11.49
C ARG A 331 -13.99 15.86 -11.54
N LYS A 332 -15.09 16.57 -11.82
CA LYS A 332 -16.38 15.93 -12.09
C LYS A 332 -16.27 15.28 -13.48
N TRP A 333 -16.17 13.96 -13.53
CA TRP A 333 -16.04 13.09 -14.72
C TRP A 333 -17.22 13.12 -15.72
N LYS A 334 -17.96 14.23 -15.80
CA LYS A 334 -19.02 14.37 -16.80
C LYS A 334 -18.37 14.79 -18.11
N VAL A 335 -18.61 14.04 -19.18
CA VAL A 335 -18.19 14.41 -20.54
C VAL A 335 -18.71 15.80 -20.84
N LEU A 336 -17.79 16.71 -21.15
CA LEU A 336 -18.15 18.07 -21.54
C LEU A 336 -19.12 18.00 -22.73
N PRO A 337 -20.17 18.84 -22.78
CA PRO A 337 -21.14 18.78 -23.87
C PRO A 337 -20.51 18.87 -25.27
N ALA A 338 -19.42 19.63 -25.41
CA ALA A 338 -18.67 19.77 -26.66
C ALA A 338 -17.87 18.52 -27.08
N GLN A 339 -17.62 17.59 -26.15
CA GLN A 339 -16.86 16.36 -26.37
C GLN A 339 -17.75 15.12 -26.47
N LYS A 340 -19.08 15.29 -26.40
CA LYS A 340 -20.04 14.19 -26.56
C LYS A 340 -20.04 13.71 -28.01
N ALA A 341 -19.66 12.45 -28.20
CA ALA A 341 -19.74 11.76 -29.48
C ALA A 341 -21.02 10.91 -29.56
N PRO A 342 -21.64 10.79 -30.74
CA PRO A 342 -22.73 9.84 -30.95
C PRO A 342 -22.20 8.40 -30.79
N ILE A 343 -23.06 7.49 -30.33
CA ILE A 343 -22.72 6.07 -30.22
C ILE A 343 -22.51 5.52 -31.64
N PRO A 344 -21.39 4.83 -31.94
CA PRO A 344 -21.18 4.22 -33.24
C PRO A 344 -22.32 3.25 -33.60
N PRO A 345 -22.86 3.27 -34.83
CA PRO A 345 -24.01 2.46 -35.23
C PRO A 345 -23.79 0.95 -35.01
N GLU A 346 -22.57 0.48 -35.31
CA GLU A 346 -22.15 -0.91 -35.12
C GLU A 346 -22.19 -1.34 -33.64
N LEU A 347 -21.83 -0.42 -32.74
CA LEU A 347 -21.85 -0.66 -31.30
C LEU A 347 -23.29 -0.69 -30.76
N GLN A 348 -24.15 0.18 -31.31
CA GLN A 348 -25.56 0.26 -30.95
C GLN A 348 -26.35 -0.95 -31.46
N GLU A 349 -26.00 -1.48 -32.63
CA GLU A 349 -26.56 -2.72 -33.17
C GLU A 349 -26.14 -3.96 -32.37
N HIS A 350 -24.92 -3.96 -31.81
CA HIS A 350 -24.42 -5.06 -30.99
C HIS A 350 -24.92 -5.03 -29.54
N LEU A 351 -25.23 -3.84 -29.00
CA LEU A 351 -25.59 -3.62 -27.59
C LEU A 351 -27.02 -3.08 -27.44
N GLN A 352 -27.99 -3.65 -28.16
CA GLN A 352 -29.37 -3.13 -28.24
C GLN A 352 -30.08 -3.03 -26.88
N ASP A 353 -29.74 -3.92 -25.93
CA ASP A 353 -30.34 -3.95 -24.59
C ASP A 353 -29.59 -3.10 -23.54
N TYR A 354 -28.50 -2.42 -23.93
CA TYR A 354 -27.65 -1.70 -23.01
C TYR A 354 -27.66 -0.19 -23.26
N THR A 355 -27.67 0.59 -22.17
CA THR A 355 -27.46 2.04 -22.25
C THR A 355 -25.97 2.33 -22.35
N VAL A 356 -25.49 2.66 -23.55
CA VAL A 356 -24.10 3.07 -23.76
C VAL A 356 -23.94 4.53 -23.31
N SER A 357 -22.96 4.76 -22.42
CA SER A 357 -22.60 6.11 -21.98
C SER A 357 -21.12 6.36 -22.23
N GLN A 358 -20.82 7.54 -22.78
CA GLN A 358 -19.44 7.98 -22.97
C GLN A 358 -18.84 8.38 -21.62
N ILE A 359 -17.63 7.93 -21.35
CA ILE A 359 -16.80 8.34 -20.21
C ILE A 359 -15.71 9.31 -20.67
N THR A 360 -15.30 10.23 -19.80
CA THR A 360 -14.27 11.24 -20.11
C THR A 360 -12.88 10.64 -20.33
N GLU A 361 -12.50 9.64 -19.53
CA GLU A 361 -11.28 8.87 -19.71
C GLU A 361 -11.46 7.47 -19.12
N VAL A 362 -10.66 6.51 -19.60
CA VAL A 362 -10.49 5.22 -18.94
C VAL A 362 -9.40 5.39 -17.89
N SER A 363 -9.72 5.17 -16.61
CA SER A 363 -8.72 5.12 -15.56
C SER A 363 -7.77 3.95 -15.85
N ASN A 364 -6.53 4.25 -16.25
CA ASN A 364 -5.47 3.25 -16.39
C ASN A 364 -4.81 2.94 -15.05
#